data_AF-A0A016VJG6-F1
#
_entry.id   AF-A0A016VJG6-F1
#
_cell.length_a   1.000
_cell.length_b   1.000
_cell.length_c   1.000
_cell.angle_alpha   90.00
_cell.angle_beta   90.00
_cell.angle_gamma   90.00
#
_symmetry.space_group_name_H-M   'P 1'
#
loop_
_entity.id
_entity.type
_entity.pdbx_description
1 polymer ?
#
loop_
_entity_poly.entity_id
_entity_poly.type
_entity_poly.pdbx_seq_one_letter_code
_entity_poly.pdbx_strand_id
1 'polypeptide(L)'
;MDLPRVATFKYLGSIVSSDGSLAHEIIARDNTAWLKWRSPTGAKIYRTVVHPVALYVAECWPVTKEMERRINVMEMRMLRWMCGITQLHHICNQNI
;
A
#
# COMPACT_ATOMS: atom_id res chain seq x y z
N MET A 1 43.68 13.03 7.29
CA MET A 1 42.31 13.06 7.85
C MET A 1 41.52 12.01 7.09
N ASP A 2 41.48 10.78 7.61
CA ASP A 2 40.73 9.69 6.98
C ASP A 2 39.25 9.83 7.33
N LEU A 3 38.42 9.99 6.31
CA LEU A 3 36.97 10.02 6.48
C LEU A 3 36.48 8.57 6.71
N PRO A 4 35.61 8.33 7.70
CA PRO A 4 35.07 6.99 7.94
C PRO A 4 34.24 6.53 6.74
N ARG A 5 34.64 5.39 6.14
CA ARG A 5 33.94 4.80 5.00
C ARG A 5 32.71 4.04 5.50
N VAL A 6 31.53 4.50 5.10
CA VAL A 6 30.24 3.86 5.45
C VAL A 6 29.72 3.07 4.25
N ALA A 7 29.18 1.87 4.51
CA ALA A 7 28.66 1.00 3.46
C ALA A 7 27.46 1.59 2.72
N THR A 8 26.66 2.41 3.41
CA THR A 8 25.43 3.01 2.88
C THR A 8 25.26 4.41 3.45
N PHE A 9 25.01 5.40 2.60
CA PHE A 9 24.90 6.81 2.98
C PHE A 9 23.64 7.44 2.36
N LYS A 10 22.89 8.20 3.14
CA LYS A 10 21.72 8.94 2.63
C LYS A 10 22.14 10.34 2.20
N TYR A 11 21.99 10.65 0.92
CA TYR A 11 22.31 11.95 0.34
C TYR A 11 21.11 12.50 -0.42
N LEU A 12 20.64 13.71 -0.04
CA LEU A 12 19.49 14.39 -0.67
C LEU A 12 18.21 13.54 -0.82
N GLY A 13 18.03 12.55 0.07
CA GLY A 13 16.89 11.64 0.02
C GLY A 13 17.15 10.31 -0.72
N SER A 14 18.23 10.21 -1.48
CA SER A 14 18.68 8.98 -2.14
C SER A 14 19.65 8.20 -1.27
N ILE A 15 19.64 6.87 -1.38
CA ILE A 15 20.54 6.00 -0.64
C ILE A 15 21.69 5.57 -1.56
N VAL A 16 22.88 6.07 -1.28
CA VAL A 16 24.10 5.78 -2.02
C VAL A 16 24.86 4.68 -1.30
N SER A 17 25.08 3.57 -1.99
CA SER A 17 25.80 2.41 -1.47
C SER A 17 27.27 2.48 -1.91
N SER A 18 28.20 2.09 -1.04
CA SER A 18 29.66 2.23 -1.29
C SER A 18 30.21 1.31 -2.38
N ASP A 19 29.42 0.28 -2.73
CA ASP A 19 29.60 -0.67 -3.83
C ASP A 19 28.92 -0.20 -5.13
N GLY A 20 28.26 0.97 -5.12
CA GLY A 20 27.49 1.49 -6.25
C GLY A 20 26.15 0.78 -6.49
N SER A 21 25.74 -0.12 -5.59
CA SER A 21 24.50 -0.88 -5.74
C SER A 21 23.25 -0.02 -5.52
N LEU A 22 22.36 -0.04 -6.51
CA LEU A 22 21.05 0.61 -6.45
C LEU A 22 20.01 -0.20 -5.64
N ALA A 23 20.33 -1.45 -5.27
CA ALA A 23 19.38 -2.34 -4.59
C ALA A 23 18.86 -1.73 -3.27
N HIS A 24 19.74 -1.12 -2.49
CA HIS A 24 19.37 -0.48 -1.23
C HIS A 24 18.44 0.72 -1.45
N GLU A 25 18.64 1.49 -2.52
CA GLU A 25 17.76 2.61 -2.86
C GLU A 25 16.39 2.14 -3.34
N ILE A 26 16.34 1.11 -4.19
CA ILE A 26 15.09 0.52 -4.69
C ILE A 26 14.27 0.00 -3.51
N ILE A 27 14.87 -0.79 -2.63
CA ILE A 27 14.20 -1.35 -1.45
C ILE A 27 13.68 -0.24 -0.55
N ALA A 28 14.48 0.81 -0.31
CA ALA A 28 14.04 1.93 0.51
C ALA A 28 12.86 2.69 -0.12
N ARG A 29 12.92 2.95 -1.43
CA ARG A 29 11.83 3.62 -2.15
C ARG A 29 10.55 2.78 -2.14
N ASP A 30 10.65 1.49 -2.41
CA ASP A 30 9.50 0.58 -2.40
C ASP A 30 8.85 0.54 -1.01
N ASN A 31 9.66 0.42 0.05
CA ASN A 31 9.16 0.50 1.42
C ASN A 31 8.50 1.86 1.74
N THR A 32 9.08 2.98 1.29
CA THR A 32 8.47 4.31 1.52
C THR A 32 7.15 4.48 0.76
N ALA A 33 7.07 3.98 -0.47
CA ALA A 33 5.85 4.00 -1.28
C ALA A 33 4.78 3.12 -0.63
N TRP A 34 5.16 1.92 -0.17
CA TRP A 34 4.28 1.00 0.52
C TRP A 34 3.74 1.58 1.83
N LEU A 35 4.59 2.18 2.67
CA LEU A 35 4.13 2.85 3.90
C LEU A 35 3.16 4.00 3.61
N LYS A 36 3.42 4.79 2.55
CA LYS A 36 2.51 5.84 2.11
C LYS A 36 1.18 5.27 1.62
N TRP A 37 1.21 4.14 0.92
CA TRP A 37 0.02 3.42 0.48
C TRP A 37 -0.80 2.85 1.66
N ARG A 38 -0.15 2.35 2.70
CA ARG A 38 -0.80 1.86 3.94
C ARG A 38 -1.33 2.96 4.85
N SER A 39 -1.12 4.23 4.50
CA SER A 39 -1.66 5.35 5.28
C SER A 39 -3.19 5.43 5.18
N PRO A 40 -3.88 6.08 6.12
CA PRO A 40 -5.32 6.34 6.02
C PRO A 40 -5.70 7.05 4.72
N THR A 41 -4.80 7.88 4.19
CA THR A 41 -4.99 8.59 2.91
C THR A 41 -4.97 7.62 1.73
N GLY A 42 -4.12 6.59 1.75
CA GLY A 42 -4.08 5.56 0.70
C GLY A 42 -5.36 4.71 0.67
N ALA A 43 -5.86 4.31 1.84
CA ALA A 43 -7.16 3.62 1.97
C ALA A 43 -8.33 4.49 1.47
N LYS A 44 -8.30 5.81 1.74
CA LYS A 44 -9.29 6.75 1.23
C LYS A 44 -9.26 6.89 -0.29
N ILE A 45 -8.06 6.94 -0.90
CA ILE A 45 -7.90 7.00 -2.36
C ILE A 45 -8.45 5.72 -3.01
N TYR A 46 -8.18 4.55 -2.44
CA TYR A 46 -8.73 3.29 -2.93
C TYR A 46 -10.25 3.31 -2.97
N ARG A 47 -10.91 3.71 -1.88
CA ARG A 47 -12.38 3.76 -1.79
C ARG A 47 -13.03 4.81 -2.68
N THR A 48 -12.37 5.93 -2.90
CA THR A 48 -12.97 7.06 -3.63
C THR A 48 -12.73 6.99 -5.13
N VAL A 49 -11.61 6.39 -5.56
CA VAL A 49 -11.21 6.37 -6.96
C VAL A 49 -11.19 4.94 -7.50
N VAL A 50 -10.53 4.02 -6.81
CA VAL A 50 -10.32 2.66 -7.33
C VAL A 50 -11.60 1.83 -7.26
N HIS A 51 -12.34 1.91 -6.15
CA HIS A 51 -13.59 1.17 -5.94
C HIS A 51 -14.68 1.49 -6.97
N PRO A 52 -15.09 2.76 -7.21
CA PRO A 52 -16.10 3.05 -8.22
C PRO A 52 -15.65 2.69 -9.63
N VAL A 53 -14.35 2.82 -9.96
CA VAL A 53 -13.81 2.40 -11.26
C VAL A 53 -13.88 0.87 -11.41
N ALA A 54 -13.53 0.12 -10.37
CA ALA A 54 -13.61 -1.34 -10.38
C ALA A 54 -15.06 -1.82 -10.49
N LEU A 55 -15.99 -1.18 -9.77
CA LEU A 55 -17.42 -1.45 -9.88
C LEU A 55 -17.97 -1.14 -11.27
N TYR A 56 -17.61 0.01 -11.85
CA TYR A 56 -18.03 0.38 -13.20
C TYR A 56 -17.54 -0.63 -14.25
N VAL A 57 -16.28 -1.09 -14.13
CA VAL A 57 -15.75 -2.16 -15.00
C VAL A 57 -16.49 -3.49 -14.76
N ALA A 58 -16.90 -3.76 -13.52
CA ALA A 58 -17.70 -4.94 -13.20
C ALA A 58 -19.13 -4.85 -13.75
N GLU A 59 -19.76 -3.66 -13.78
CA GLU A 59 -21.09 -3.42 -14.36
C GLU A 59 -21.15 -3.72 -15.86
N CYS A 60 -20.02 -3.66 -16.57
CA CYS A 60 -19.93 -4.14 -17.95
C CYS A 60 -20.12 -5.66 -18.09
N TRP A 61 -20.09 -6.42 -16.99
CA TRP A 61 -20.48 -7.83 -16.89
C TRP A 61 -21.81 -7.95 -16.15
N PRO A 62 -22.61 -9.02 -16.30
CA PRO A 62 -23.86 -9.16 -15.56
C PRO A 62 -23.56 -9.37 -14.06
N VAL A 63 -23.55 -8.26 -13.30
CA VAL A 63 -23.32 -8.25 -11.85
C VAL A 63 -24.58 -8.77 -11.17
N THR A 64 -24.47 -9.95 -10.56
CA THR A 64 -25.46 -10.44 -9.60
C THR A 64 -25.16 -9.84 -8.23
N LYS A 65 -26.19 -9.66 -7.37
CA LYS A 65 -26.02 -9.17 -5.99
C LYS A 65 -25.00 -9.98 -5.17
N GLU A 66 -24.82 -11.26 -5.51
CA GLU A 66 -23.81 -12.11 -4.87
C GLU A 66 -22.38 -11.72 -5.30
N MET A 67 -22.17 -11.29 -6.54
CA MET A 67 -20.87 -10.81 -7.01
C MET A 67 -20.47 -9.51 -6.30
N GLU A 68 -21.42 -8.57 -6.14
CA GLU A 68 -21.21 -7.32 -5.39
C GLU A 68 -20.83 -7.61 -3.93
N ARG A 69 -21.54 -8.55 -3.29
CA ARG A 69 -21.22 -8.98 -1.92
C ARG A 69 -19.81 -9.58 -1.82
N ARG A 70 -19.40 -10.38 -2.82
CA ARG A 70 -18.05 -10.97 -2.87
C ARG A 70 -16.97 -9.90 -3.06
N ILE A 71 -17.19 -8.94 -3.95
CA ILE A 71 -16.27 -7.81 -4.16
C ILE A 71 -16.10 -7.03 -2.85
N ASN A 72 -17.20 -6.65 -2.20
CA ASN A 72 -17.16 -5.94 -0.91
C ASN A 72 -16.37 -6.72 0.17
N VAL A 73 -16.53 -8.05 0.26
CA VAL A 73 -15.76 -8.86 1.21
C VAL A 73 -14.27 -8.88 0.85
N MET A 74 -13.92 -9.01 -0.42
CA MET A 74 -12.53 -8.98 -0.89
C MET A 74 -11.87 -7.63 -0.62
N GLU A 75 -12.57 -6.53 -0.89
CA GLU A 75 -12.09 -5.17 -0.64
C GLU A 75 -11.88 -4.88 0.84
N MET A 76 -12.83 -5.29 1.69
CA MET A 76 -12.68 -5.13 3.13
C MET A 76 -11.49 -5.93 3.68
N ARG A 77 -11.22 -7.11 3.10
CA ARG A 77 -10.03 -7.89 3.44
C ARG A 77 -8.74 -7.21 2.96
N MET A 78 -8.74 -6.65 1.74
CA MET A 78 -7.61 -5.88 1.21
C MET A 78 -7.32 -4.63 2.05
N LEU A 79 -8.35 -3.85 2.39
CA LEU A 79 -8.23 -2.65 3.22
C LEU A 79 -7.69 -2.97 4.61
N ARG A 80 -8.17 -4.05 5.25
CA ARG A 80 -7.60 -4.53 6.53
C ARG A 80 -6.13 -4.87 6.39
N TRP A 81 -5.76 -5.60 5.33
CA TRP A 81 -4.38 -6.00 5.10
C TRP A 81 -3.46 -4.79 4.81
N MET A 82 -3.94 -3.83 4.03
CA MET A 82 -3.24 -2.57 3.74
C MET A 82 -3.08 -1.72 5.01
N CYS A 83 -4.11 -1.57 5.83
CA CYS A 83 -3.98 -0.80 7.09
C CYS A 83 -3.28 -1.59 8.21
N GLY A 84 -2.98 -2.87 8.03
CA GLY A 84 -2.37 -3.73 9.07
C GLY A 84 -3.30 -4.08 10.21
N ILE A 85 -4.60 -3.98 9.96
CA ILE A 85 -5.64 -4.26 10.95
C ILE A 85 -5.77 -5.77 11.08
N THR A 86 -5.14 -6.31 12.12
CA THR A 86 -5.34 -7.68 12.60
C THR A 86 -6.62 -7.83 13.42
N GLN A 87 -6.98 -9.08 13.75
CA GLN A 87 -8.12 -9.36 14.64
C GLN A 87 -7.97 -8.77 16.04
N LEU A 88 -6.72 -8.52 16.50
CA LEU A 88 -6.43 -7.93 17.80
C LEU A 88 -6.94 -6.49 17.93
N HIS A 89 -7.13 -5.77 16.83
CA HIS A 89 -7.58 -4.39 16.89
C HIS A 89 -9.10 -4.27 17.15
N HIS A 90 -9.85 -5.38 17.10
CA HIS A 90 -11.31 -5.40 17.31
C HIS A 90 -12.09 -4.32 16.49
N ILE A 91 -11.57 -3.95 15.31
CA ILE A 91 -12.18 -2.92 14.45
C ILE A 91 -13.27 -3.57 13.60
N CYS A 92 -14.48 -3.03 13.68
CA CYS A 92 -15.62 -3.42 12.84
C CYS A 92 -15.47 -2.91 11.40
N ASN A 93 -16.11 -3.60 10.46
CA ASN A 93 -16.11 -3.24 9.04
C ASN A 93 -16.62 -1.81 8.76
N GLN A 94 -17.48 -1.26 9.62
CA GLN A 94 -18.00 0.11 9.50
C GLN A 94 -16.97 1.19 9.87
N ASN A 95 -15.95 0.84 10.65
CA ASN A 95 -14.96 1.77 11.21
C ASN A 95 -13.58 1.67 10.53
N ILE A 96 -13.47 0.84 9.50
CA ILE A 96 -12.34 0.82 8.55
C ILE A 96 -12.68 1.84 7.49
#